data_AF-A0A7I4YND2-F1
#
_entry.id   AF-A0A7I4YND2-F1
#
_cell.length_a   1.000
_cell.length_b   1.000
_cell.length_c   1.000
_cell.angle_alpha   90.00
_cell.angle_beta   90.00
_cell.angle_gamma   90.00
#
_symmetry.space_group_name_H-M   'P 1'
#
loop_
_entity.id
_entity.type
_entity.pdbx_description
1 polymer ?
#
loop_
_entity_poly.entity_id
_entity_poly.type
_entity_poly.pdbx_seq_one_letter_code
_entity_poly.pdbx_strand_id
1 'polypeptide(L)'
;MGAFELSIVHSIAVEETFSSELAAHPIIRKLDRFGMLLPANVSDNYLLESRNEWLAVVGTNITTAAIKQFVEDWIECRRSFEYIALELPSEIDADDILADVECEYVEGNWSIRNKRGEIRTVGVCEKCIQIFSDDAMLIIEQNLQNELSRPFRALMIG
;
A
#
# COMPACT_ATOMS: atom_id res chain seq x y z
N MET A 1 -5.73 21.24 4.89
CA MET A 1 -5.97 21.33 3.43
C MET A 1 -6.51 19.97 3.01
N GLY A 2 -7.53 19.92 2.15
CA GLY A 2 -8.14 18.64 1.77
C GLY A 2 -7.16 17.80 0.96
N ALA A 3 -6.92 16.56 1.38
CA ALA A 3 -6.20 15.59 0.56
C ALA A 3 -7.03 15.30 -0.69
N PHE A 4 -6.40 15.31 -1.86
CA PHE A 4 -7.06 14.86 -3.08
C PHE A 4 -7.02 13.33 -3.11
N GLU A 5 -8.21 12.72 -3.01
CA GLU A 5 -8.37 11.28 -2.95
C GLU A 5 -9.20 10.78 -4.15
N LEU A 6 -8.74 9.69 -4.76
CA LEU A 6 -9.54 8.87 -5.66
C LEU A 6 -9.46 7.42 -5.20
N SER A 7 -10.63 6.82 -4.95
CA SER A 7 -10.76 5.40 -4.61
C SER A 7 -11.76 4.73 -5.55
N ILE A 8 -11.31 3.72 -6.28
CA ILE A 8 -12.16 2.88 -7.15
C ILE A 8 -12.17 1.46 -6.59
N VAL A 9 -13.31 1.09 -6.04
CA VAL A 9 -13.49 -0.15 -5.26
C VAL A 9 -14.19 -1.24 -6.05
N HIS A 10 -15.08 -0.86 -6.96
CA HIS A 10 -15.90 -1.80 -7.71
C HIS A 10 -16.26 -1.24 -9.08
N SER A 11 -16.32 -2.14 -10.06
CA SER A 11 -16.87 -1.90 -11.38
C SER A 11 -17.66 -3.12 -11.83
N ILE A 12 -18.73 -2.88 -12.58
CA ILE A 12 -19.54 -3.95 -13.21
C ILE A 12 -18.76 -4.60 -14.37
N ALA A 13 -17.81 -3.87 -14.96
CA ALA A 13 -16.87 -4.37 -15.96
C ALA A 13 -15.45 -4.24 -15.42
N VAL A 14 -14.74 -5.36 -15.31
CA VAL A 14 -13.30 -5.37 -15.01
C VAL A 14 -12.56 -5.31 -16.33
N GLU A 15 -12.01 -4.15 -16.64
CA GLU A 15 -11.17 -3.94 -17.81
C GLU A 15 -9.78 -3.52 -17.31
N GLU A 16 -8.83 -4.45 -17.37
CA GLU A 16 -7.45 -4.23 -16.91
C GLU A 16 -6.83 -3.00 -17.60
N THR A 17 -7.14 -2.81 -18.89
CA THR A 17 -6.70 -1.65 -19.68
C THR A 17 -7.15 -0.34 -19.05
N PHE A 18 -8.41 -0.22 -18.62
CA PHE A 18 -8.94 0.99 -17.98
C PHE A 18 -8.20 1.30 -16.67
N SER A 19 -8.07 0.31 -15.80
CA SER A 19 -7.41 0.47 -14.49
C SER A 19 -5.93 0.85 -14.66
N SER A 20 -5.26 0.23 -15.62
CA SER A 20 -3.85 0.49 -15.96
C SER A 20 -3.65 1.89 -16.55
N GLU A 21 -4.52 2.30 -17.49
CA GLU A 21 -4.50 3.64 -18.08
C GLU A 21 -4.77 4.71 -17.02
N LEU A 22 -5.73 4.47 -16.13
CA LEU A 22 -6.06 5.40 -15.07
C LEU A 22 -4.91 5.51 -14.06
N ALA A 23 -4.34 4.39 -13.61
CA ALA A 23 -3.17 4.40 -12.73
C ALA A 23 -1.99 5.14 -13.38
N ALA A 24 -1.73 4.92 -14.67
CA ALA A 24 -0.67 5.60 -15.41
C ALA A 24 -0.93 7.09 -15.64
N HIS A 25 -2.16 7.57 -15.46
CA HIS A 25 -2.53 8.94 -15.78
C HIS A 25 -1.74 9.96 -14.92
N PRO A 26 -1.12 11.00 -15.52
CA PRO A 26 -0.24 11.92 -14.80
C PRO A 26 -0.90 12.67 -13.64
N ILE A 27 -2.23 12.83 -13.65
CA ILE A 27 -2.98 13.43 -12.54
C ILE A 27 -3.07 12.49 -11.35
N ILE A 28 -3.22 11.18 -11.58
CA ILE A 28 -3.31 10.19 -10.49
C ILE A 28 -1.99 10.14 -9.69
N ARG A 29 -0.86 10.24 -10.39
CA ARG A 29 0.47 10.36 -9.75
C ARG A 29 0.66 11.64 -8.92
N LYS A 30 -0.23 12.62 -9.04
CA LYS A 30 -0.21 13.87 -8.26
C LYS A 30 -1.20 13.85 -7.09
N LEU A 31 -2.01 12.81 -6.95
CA LEU A 31 -2.90 12.67 -5.82
C LEU A 31 -2.09 12.36 -4.56
N ASP A 32 -2.53 12.87 -3.42
CA ASP A 32 -1.94 12.49 -2.14
C ASP A 32 -2.39 11.06 -1.78
N ARG A 33 -3.62 10.70 -2.16
CA ARG A 33 -4.23 9.41 -1.85
C ARG A 33 -4.83 8.76 -3.09
N PHE A 34 -4.43 7.52 -3.38
CA PHE A 34 -4.94 6.76 -4.50
C PHE A 34 -5.21 5.30 -4.13
N GLY A 35 -6.44 4.85 -4.38
CA GLY A 35 -6.88 3.47 -4.21
C GLY A 35 -7.50 2.91 -5.49
N MET A 36 -7.02 1.75 -5.94
CA MET A 36 -7.53 1.00 -7.07
C MET A 36 -7.63 -0.48 -6.69
N LEU A 37 -8.83 -0.92 -6.33
CA LEU A 37 -9.13 -2.32 -5.99
C LEU A 37 -9.61 -3.10 -7.22
N LEU A 38 -9.13 -2.71 -8.39
CA LEU A 38 -9.27 -3.42 -9.66
C LEU A 38 -7.86 -3.71 -10.19
N PRO A 39 -7.62 -4.86 -10.86
CA PRO A 39 -6.31 -5.18 -11.41
C PRO A 39 -5.78 -4.04 -12.29
N ALA A 40 -4.65 -3.45 -11.91
CA ALA A 40 -4.13 -2.23 -12.53
C ALA A 40 -2.76 -2.39 -13.20
N ASN A 41 -2.17 -3.60 -13.13
CA ASN A 41 -0.90 -3.96 -13.80
C ASN A 41 0.20 -2.90 -13.64
N VAL A 42 0.31 -2.34 -12.43
CA VAL A 42 1.33 -1.34 -12.12
C VAL A 42 2.68 -2.02 -11.86
N SER A 43 3.77 -1.33 -12.22
CA SER A 43 5.15 -1.86 -12.18
C SER A 43 5.96 -1.31 -11.02
N ASP A 44 7.17 -1.85 -10.82
CA ASP A 44 8.16 -1.33 -9.86
C ASP A 44 8.37 0.18 -9.95
N ASN A 45 8.52 0.71 -11.17
CA ASN A 45 8.72 2.15 -11.37
C ASN A 45 7.51 2.96 -10.87
N TYR A 46 6.30 2.42 -10.99
CA TYR A 46 5.11 3.10 -10.46
C TYR A 46 5.21 3.27 -8.95
N LEU A 47 5.61 2.21 -8.23
CA LEU A 47 5.79 2.23 -6.78
C LEU A 47 6.91 3.20 -6.37
N LEU A 48 8.08 3.09 -7.01
CA LEU A 48 9.28 3.83 -6.63
C LEU A 48 9.22 5.32 -7.00
N GLU A 49 8.49 5.69 -8.06
CA GLU A 49 8.27 7.09 -8.43
C GLU A 49 7.06 7.72 -7.73
N SER A 50 6.20 6.91 -7.11
CA SER A 50 4.99 7.39 -6.45
C SER A 50 5.32 8.32 -5.29
N ARG A 51 4.58 9.43 -5.24
CA ARG A 51 4.56 10.39 -4.13
C ARG A 51 3.27 10.31 -3.33
N ASN A 52 2.45 9.30 -3.57
CA ASN A 52 1.22 9.11 -2.82
C ASN A 52 1.57 8.82 -1.36
N GLU A 53 0.96 9.56 -0.44
CA GLU A 53 1.03 9.28 0.99
C GLU A 53 0.20 8.03 1.33
N TRP A 54 -0.88 7.80 0.57
CA TRP A 54 -1.72 6.61 0.63
C TRP A 54 -1.81 5.95 -0.72
N LEU A 55 -1.40 4.69 -0.81
CA LEU A 55 -1.47 3.90 -2.03
C LEU A 55 -2.07 2.52 -1.77
N ALA A 56 -3.19 2.18 -2.42
CA ALA A 56 -3.75 0.84 -2.39
C ALA A 56 -3.98 0.35 -3.82
N VAL A 57 -3.26 -0.69 -4.27
CA VAL A 57 -3.38 -1.19 -5.65
C VAL A 57 -3.33 -2.71 -5.68
N VAL A 58 -4.16 -3.30 -6.54
CA VAL A 58 -4.25 -4.75 -6.71
C VAL A 58 -3.91 -5.20 -8.13
N GLY A 59 -3.63 -6.49 -8.29
CA GLY A 59 -3.24 -7.07 -9.58
C GLY A 59 -2.02 -6.37 -10.16
N THR A 60 -0.98 -6.21 -9.34
CA THR A 60 0.26 -5.52 -9.70
C THR A 60 1.29 -6.48 -10.30
N ASN A 61 2.32 -5.92 -10.93
CA ASN A 61 3.56 -6.62 -11.31
C ASN A 61 4.76 -6.07 -10.51
N ILE A 62 4.50 -5.61 -9.28
CA ILE A 62 5.52 -5.10 -8.38
C ILE A 62 6.33 -6.29 -7.83
N THR A 63 7.65 -6.15 -7.81
CA THR A 63 8.57 -7.16 -7.30
C THR A 63 8.89 -6.93 -5.82
N THR A 64 9.25 -8.01 -5.12
CA THR A 64 9.78 -7.95 -3.75
C THR A 64 10.97 -7.00 -3.63
N ALA A 65 11.82 -6.94 -4.66
CA ALA A 65 12.98 -6.03 -4.69
C ALA A 65 12.57 -4.55 -4.67
N ALA A 66 11.53 -4.18 -5.42
CA ALA A 66 11.01 -2.81 -5.40
C ALA A 66 10.36 -2.46 -4.06
N ILE A 67 9.68 -3.41 -3.42
CA ILE A 67 9.11 -3.21 -2.07
C ILE A 67 10.23 -3.04 -1.04
N LYS A 68 11.28 -3.86 -1.09
CA LYS A 68 12.45 -3.73 -0.22
C LYS A 68 13.09 -2.35 -0.39
N GLN A 69 13.32 -1.91 -1.62
CA GLN A 69 13.85 -0.57 -1.90
C GLN A 69 12.92 0.55 -1.39
N PHE A 70 11.60 0.41 -1.56
CA PHE A 70 10.60 1.34 -1.04
C PHE A 70 10.65 1.47 0.49
N VAL A 71 10.86 0.36 1.20
CA VAL A 71 11.01 0.31 2.66
C VAL A 71 12.35 0.93 3.08
N GLU A 72 13.45 0.57 2.44
CA GLU A 72 14.79 1.13 2.69
C GLU A 72 14.79 2.64 2.50
N ASP A 73 14.20 3.14 1.43
CA ASP A 73 14.09 4.58 1.18
C ASP A 73 13.31 5.30 2.28
N TRP A 74 12.30 4.66 2.88
CA TRP A 74 11.56 5.23 4.00
C TRP A 74 12.37 5.19 5.30
N ILE A 75 13.07 4.09 5.59
CA ILE A 75 13.97 3.96 6.74
C ILE A 75 15.06 5.04 6.69
N GLU A 76 15.62 5.27 5.52
CA GLU A 76 16.63 6.30 5.24
C GLU A 76 16.06 7.72 5.16
N CYS A 77 14.75 7.89 5.38
CA CYS A 77 14.03 9.15 5.31
C CYS A 77 14.17 9.87 3.95
N ARG A 78 14.41 9.12 2.88
CA ARG A 78 14.40 9.60 1.48
C ARG A 78 12.99 9.74 0.93
N ARG A 79 12.01 9.10 1.57
CA ARG A 79 10.58 9.21 1.25
C ARG A 79 9.71 9.18 2.50
N SER A 80 8.46 9.64 2.33
CA SER A 80 7.41 9.65 3.35
C SER A 80 6.16 9.02 2.77
N PHE A 81 5.44 8.26 3.58
CA PHE A 81 4.11 7.72 3.30
C PHE A 81 3.40 7.39 4.61
N GLU A 82 2.08 7.34 4.60
CA GLU A 82 1.24 6.95 5.74
C GLU A 82 0.69 5.54 5.58
N TYR A 83 0.32 5.15 4.35
CA TYR A 83 -0.31 3.86 4.08
C TYR A 83 0.10 3.33 2.71
N ILE A 84 0.45 2.05 2.65
CA ILE A 84 0.53 1.30 1.40
C ILE A 84 -0.08 -0.08 1.55
N ALA A 85 -0.81 -0.53 0.53
CA ALA A 85 -1.33 -1.88 0.39
C ALA A 85 -1.17 -2.36 -1.05
N LEU A 86 -0.52 -3.50 -1.24
CA LEU A 86 -0.21 -4.06 -2.55
C LEU A 86 -0.63 -5.53 -2.61
N GLU A 87 -1.32 -5.92 -3.69
CA GLU A 87 -1.50 -7.32 -4.07
C GLU A 87 -0.55 -7.67 -5.22
N LEU A 88 0.30 -8.67 -5.00
CA LEU A 88 1.35 -9.14 -5.89
C LEU A 88 0.89 -10.37 -6.70
N PRO A 89 1.59 -10.72 -7.80
CA PRO A 89 1.21 -11.90 -8.59
C PRO A 89 1.57 -13.21 -7.88
N SER A 90 2.57 -13.18 -7.00
CA SER A 90 3.10 -14.30 -6.22
C SER A 90 3.04 -14.05 -4.72
N GLU A 91 3.18 -15.11 -3.93
CA GLU A 91 3.30 -15.02 -2.48
C GLU A 91 4.51 -14.19 -2.07
N ILE A 92 4.38 -13.57 -0.90
CA ILE A 92 5.34 -12.65 -0.31
C ILE A 92 5.83 -13.26 0.99
N ASP A 93 7.14 -13.22 1.19
CA ASP A 93 7.76 -13.48 2.48
C ASP A 93 8.21 -12.16 3.10
N ALA A 94 7.77 -11.90 4.35
CA ALA A 94 8.18 -10.72 5.09
C ALA A 94 9.68 -10.75 5.40
N ASP A 95 10.26 -11.94 5.63
CA ASP A 95 11.67 -12.09 5.94
C ASP A 95 12.54 -11.67 4.73
N ASP A 96 12.08 -11.90 3.51
CA ASP A 96 12.77 -11.45 2.29
C ASP A 96 12.76 -9.91 2.15
N ILE A 97 11.64 -9.27 2.50
CA ILE A 97 11.49 -7.81 2.44
C ILE A 97 12.29 -7.13 3.55
N LEU A 98 12.30 -7.72 4.74
CA LEU A 98 12.82 -7.13 5.97
C LEU A 98 14.20 -7.65 6.40
N ALA A 99 14.87 -8.47 5.59
CA ALA A 99 16.13 -9.16 5.93
C ALA A 99 17.24 -8.28 6.54
N ASP A 100 17.25 -6.97 6.23
CA ASP A 100 18.25 -6.00 6.69
C ASP A 100 17.64 -4.84 7.50
N VAL A 101 16.41 -5.01 7.97
CA VAL A 101 15.65 -4.02 8.72
C VAL A 101 15.55 -4.43 10.18
N GLU A 102 15.96 -3.54 11.09
CA GLU A 102 15.69 -3.74 12.51
C GLU A 102 14.17 -3.69 12.75
N CYS A 103 13.60 -4.84 13.13
CA CYS A 103 12.16 -5.01 13.28
C CYS A 103 11.81 -5.85 14.51
N GLU A 104 10.60 -5.63 15.02
CA GLU A 104 10.02 -6.39 16.14
C GLU A 104 8.72 -7.06 15.68
N TYR A 105 8.57 -8.37 15.92
CA TYR A 105 7.33 -9.07 15.59
C TYR A 105 6.36 -9.02 16.78
N VAL A 106 5.22 -8.35 16.59
CA VAL A 106 4.22 -8.08 17.63
C VAL A 106 2.82 -8.34 17.07
N GLU A 107 2.06 -9.18 17.76
CA GLU A 107 0.64 -9.44 17.46
C GLU A 107 0.34 -9.80 15.98
N GLY A 108 1.23 -10.57 15.35
CA GLY A 108 1.03 -11.04 13.97
C GLY A 108 1.63 -10.12 12.90
N ASN A 109 2.16 -8.95 13.28
CA ASN A 109 2.73 -7.97 12.36
C ASN A 109 4.18 -7.63 12.74
N TRP A 110 4.93 -7.07 11.80
CA TRP A 110 6.27 -6.53 12.05
C TRP A 110 6.19 -5.03 12.29
N SER A 111 6.88 -4.56 13.32
CA SER A 111 7.08 -3.13 13.59
C SER A 111 8.47 -2.73 13.11
N ILE A 112 8.54 -1.71 12.23
CA ILE A 112 9.78 -1.16 11.70
C ILE A 112 9.90 0.32 12.08
N ARG A 113 11.13 0.79 12.25
CA ARG A 113 11.42 2.18 12.65
C ARG A 113 12.38 2.85 11.67
N ASN A 114 12.07 4.08 11.25
CA ASN A 114 12.99 4.86 10.42
C ASN A 114 14.01 5.66 11.26
N LYS A 115 14.96 6.32 10.59
CA LYS A 115 16.01 7.14 11.25
C LYS A 115 15.47 8.35 12.03
N ARG A 116 14.21 8.75 11.83
CA ARG A 116 13.54 9.80 12.60
C ARG A 116 12.81 9.26 13.84
N GLY A 117 12.78 7.95 14.02
CA GLY A 117 12.05 7.30 15.11
C GLY A 117 10.57 7.08 14.82
N GLU A 118 10.10 7.36 13.60
CA GLU A 118 8.73 7.06 13.19
C GLU A 118 8.58 5.55 13.02
N ILE A 119 7.42 5.02 13.43
CA ILE A 119 7.12 3.60 13.38
C ILE A 119 6.13 3.32 12.25
N ARG A 120 6.31 2.18 11.58
CA ARG A 120 5.32 1.59 10.68
C ARG A 120 5.08 0.14 11.07
N THR A 121 3.84 -0.28 10.92
CA THR A 121 3.43 -1.67 11.05
C THR A 121 3.38 -2.27 9.64
N VAL A 122 3.97 -3.45 9.49
CA VAL A 122 4.02 -4.24 8.26
C VAL A 122 3.20 -5.50 8.50
N GLY A 123 2.17 -5.70 7.68
CA GLY A 123 1.38 -6.94 7.63
C GLY A 123 1.61 -7.63 6.30
N VAL A 124 1.77 -8.95 6.31
CA VAL A 124 1.91 -9.77 5.09
C VAL A 124 0.96 -10.95 5.18
N CYS A 125 0.19 -11.16 4.12
CA CYS A 125 -0.75 -12.27 4.00
C CYS A 125 -0.78 -12.78 2.56
N GLU A 126 -0.29 -14.00 2.33
CA GLU A 126 -0.17 -14.61 1.00
C GLU A 126 0.50 -13.67 -0.02
N LYS A 127 -0.29 -13.05 -0.91
CA LYS A 127 0.17 -12.16 -1.97
C LYS A 127 0.03 -10.68 -1.61
N CYS A 128 -0.39 -10.37 -0.39
CA CYS A 128 -0.69 -9.04 0.06
C CYS A 128 0.37 -8.56 1.05
N ILE A 129 0.83 -7.32 0.86
CA ILE A 129 1.58 -6.59 1.88
C ILE A 129 0.89 -5.27 2.18
N GLN A 130 0.86 -4.93 3.46
CA GLN A 130 0.40 -3.65 3.96
C GLN A 130 1.48 -3.03 4.84
N ILE A 131 1.70 -1.72 4.69
CA ILE A 131 2.59 -0.96 5.57
C ILE A 131 1.91 0.34 5.94
N PHE A 132 1.75 0.61 7.24
CA PHE A 132 0.91 1.71 7.70
C PHE A 132 1.41 2.36 8.98
N SER A 133 1.07 3.64 9.17
CA SER A 133 1.23 4.35 10.43
C SER A 133 0.06 4.09 11.38
N ASP A 134 0.26 4.35 12.68
CA ASP A 134 -0.82 4.29 13.68
C ASP A 134 -1.98 5.23 13.31
N ASP A 135 -1.67 6.42 12.78
CA ASP A 135 -2.68 7.38 12.30
C ASP A 135 -3.52 6.80 11.15
N ALA A 136 -2.88 6.08 10.23
CA ALA A 136 -3.58 5.41 9.15
C ALA A 136 -4.51 4.32 9.70
N MET A 137 -4.07 3.54 10.69
CA MET A 137 -4.89 2.52 11.33
C MET A 137 -6.17 3.11 11.96
N LEU A 138 -6.06 4.23 12.66
CA LEU A 138 -7.22 4.92 13.24
C LEU A 138 -8.24 5.34 12.18
N ILE A 139 -7.79 5.87 11.04
CA ILE A 139 -8.67 6.25 9.92
C ILE A 139 -9.35 5.01 9.33
N ILE A 140 -8.61 3.93 9.18
CA ILE A 140 -9.11 2.65 8.67
C ILE A 140 -10.20 2.09 9.60
N GLU A 141 -9.94 2.04 10.89
CA GLU A 141 -10.92 1.55 11.88
C GLU A 141 -12.18 2.41 11.91
N GLN A 142 -12.04 3.73 11.85
CA GLN A 142 -13.17 4.64 11.78
C GLN A 142 -14.03 4.39 10.53
N ASN A 143 -13.39 4.20 9.38
CA ASN A 143 -14.11 3.89 8.14
C ASN A 143 -14.79 2.52 8.22
N LEU A 144 -14.13 1.50 8.78
CA LEU A 144 -14.70 0.16 8.94
C LEU A 144 -15.89 0.14 9.92
N GLN A 145 -15.85 0.93 11.00
CA GLN A 145 -16.96 1.07 11.93
C GLN A 145 -18.18 1.77 11.30
N ASN A 146 -17.93 2.69 10.36
CA ASN A 146 -18.97 3.37 9.60
C ASN A 146 -19.53 2.52 8.44
N GLU A 147 -18.83 1.46 8.00
CA GLU A 147 -19.15 0.65 6.82
C GLU A 147 -19.66 -0.77 7.10
N LEU A 148 -20.71 -0.92 7.92
CA LEU A 148 -21.52 -2.15 8.00
C LEU A 148 -22.30 -2.48 6.69
N SER A 149 -21.89 -1.97 5.52
CA SER A 149 -22.67 -2.15 4.27
C SER A 149 -21.91 -2.39 2.96
N ARG A 150 -20.56 -2.42 2.88
CA ARG A 150 -19.83 -2.58 1.59
C ARG A 150 -18.48 -3.33 1.68
N PRO A 151 -17.93 -3.84 0.55
CA PRO A 151 -16.99 -4.98 0.52
C PRO A 151 -15.51 -4.62 0.82
N PHE A 152 -15.25 -3.58 1.62
CA PHE A 152 -13.90 -3.12 1.98
C PHE A 152 -13.06 -4.13 2.79
N ARG A 153 -13.68 -5.20 3.31
CA ARG A 153 -13.02 -6.13 4.24
C ARG A 153 -11.83 -6.91 3.67
N ALA A 154 -11.78 -7.17 2.37
CA ALA A 154 -10.83 -8.15 1.83
C ALA A 154 -9.40 -7.60 1.63
N LEU A 155 -9.23 -6.28 1.54
CA LEU A 155 -7.91 -5.65 1.36
C LEU A 155 -7.39 -4.91 2.59
N MET A 156 -8.12 -4.98 3.71
CA MET A 156 -7.83 -4.25 4.96
C MET A 156 -7.56 -5.20 6.14
N ILE A 157 -7.80 -6.50 5.99
CA ILE A 157 -7.73 -7.52 7.07
C ILE A 157 -7.12 -8.84 6.53
N GLY A 158 -6.26 -8.75 5.51
CA GLY A 158 -5.49 -9.91 5.06
C GLY A 158 -4.46 -10.26 6.11
#